data_AF-A0A6G8IN77-F1
#
_entry.id   AF-A0A6G8IN77-F1
#
_cell.length_a   1.000
_cell.length_b   1.000
_cell.length_c   1.000
_cell.angle_alpha   90.00
_cell.angle_beta   90.00
_cell.angle_gamma   90.00
#
_symmetry.space_group_name_H-M   'P 1'
#
loop_
_entity.id
_entity.type
_entity.pdbx_description
1 polymer ?
#
loop_
_entity_poly.entity_id
_entity_poly.type
_entity_poly.pdbx_seq_one_letter_code
_entity_poly.pdbx_strand_id
1 'polypeptide(L)'
;MARLPRLTLAGHAHHVIQRGNNRQAIVLDDTDRQQLMDLVFEQARAHGVAVHAWALMDNHLHLLLTPTTADGVPRTMQAVGRAYVRRFNNRHGRSGTLWDGRYKSTLVQEEGYLLACMAHIELHPVREGLVSDPRDYAWSSHRHHIGQRVDRQLTPHPVYWALGNTPFAREAAYGERVRAGLSAEQQRAIADATLHGWALGDAAFVQALQKHTERRVARSPRGRPPMPVRADEP
;
A
#
# COMPACT_ATOMS: atom_id res chain seq x y z
N MET A 1 -20.06 -1.47 17.87
CA MET A 1 -20.39 -0.88 16.55
C MET A 1 -19.75 -1.76 15.47
N ALA A 2 -20.52 -2.26 14.51
CA ALA A 2 -19.99 -3.09 13.43
C ALA A 2 -18.91 -2.31 12.66
N ARG A 3 -17.70 -2.86 12.57
CA ARG A 3 -16.60 -2.23 11.84
C ARG A 3 -16.89 -2.31 10.35
N LEU A 4 -16.86 -1.17 9.65
CA LEU A 4 -17.08 -1.09 8.20
C LEU A 4 -16.22 -2.13 7.43
N PRO A 5 -16.80 -2.77 6.40
CA PRO A 5 -16.06 -3.60 5.45
C PRO A 5 -14.90 -2.82 4.81
N ARG A 6 -13.81 -3.50 4.43
CA ARG A 6 -12.77 -2.83 3.65
C ARG A 6 -13.29 -2.62 2.23
N LEU A 7 -13.02 -1.46 1.66
CA LEU A 7 -13.25 -1.23 0.25
C LEU A 7 -12.12 -1.89 -0.52
N THR A 8 -12.43 -2.93 -1.27
CA THR A 8 -11.52 -3.53 -2.25
C THR A 8 -12.25 -3.55 -3.59
N LEU A 9 -11.62 -3.02 -4.63
CA LEU A 9 -12.21 -2.92 -5.96
C LEU A 9 -11.32 -3.64 -6.99
N ALA A 10 -11.92 -4.49 -7.81
CA ALA A 10 -11.20 -5.17 -8.89
C ALA A 10 -10.65 -4.15 -9.90
N GLY A 11 -9.44 -4.39 -10.41
CA GLY A 11 -8.81 -3.56 -11.44
C GLY A 11 -8.19 -2.27 -10.93
N HIS A 12 -8.34 -1.94 -9.65
CA HIS A 12 -7.81 -0.69 -9.08
C HIS A 12 -6.64 -0.91 -8.12
N ALA A 13 -5.75 0.07 -8.04
CA ALA A 13 -4.60 0.02 -7.16
C ALA A 13 -4.98 0.22 -5.68
N HIS A 14 -4.34 -0.54 -4.79
CA HIS A 14 -4.54 -0.52 -3.35
C HIS A 14 -3.20 -0.40 -2.63
N HIS A 15 -3.03 0.65 -1.82
CA HIS A 15 -1.91 0.70 -0.87
C HIS A 15 -2.34 0.02 0.44
N VAL A 16 -1.66 -1.07 0.77
CA VAL A 16 -1.91 -1.92 1.92
C VAL A 16 -0.77 -1.80 2.93
N ILE A 17 -1.13 -1.71 4.21
CA ILE A 17 -0.17 -1.76 5.33
C ILE A 17 -0.59 -2.87 6.30
N GLN A 18 0.35 -3.76 6.61
CA GLN A 18 0.20 -4.77 7.66
C GLN A 18 1.27 -4.51 8.73
N ARG A 19 0.84 -4.34 9.99
CA ARG A 19 1.73 -3.92 11.09
C ARG A 19 1.71 -4.94 12.23
N GLY A 20 2.83 -5.05 12.93
CA GLY A 20 2.99 -5.87 14.13
C GLY A 20 2.21 -5.31 15.32
N ASN A 21 1.64 -6.19 16.12
CA ASN A 21 0.94 -5.87 17.35
C ASN A 21 1.84 -5.04 18.28
N ASN A 22 1.33 -3.94 18.83
CA ASN A 22 2.10 -3.01 19.65
C ASN A 22 3.42 -2.52 18.98
N ARG A 23 3.42 -2.40 17.63
CA ARG A 23 4.60 -2.04 16.83
C ARG A 23 5.81 -2.96 17.01
N GLN A 24 5.60 -4.18 17.52
CA GLN A 24 6.64 -5.18 17.66
C GLN A 24 7.18 -5.63 16.30
N ALA A 25 8.39 -6.17 16.29
CA ALA A 25 8.97 -6.77 15.10
C ALA A 25 8.10 -7.93 14.58
N ILE A 26 7.87 -7.94 13.27
CA ILE A 26 7.19 -8.98 12.50
C ILE A 26 8.17 -9.91 11.81
N VAL A 27 9.45 -9.55 11.81
CA VAL A 27 10.60 -10.26 11.23
C VAL A 27 11.80 -9.97 12.15
N LEU A 28 12.61 -10.97 12.47
CA LEU A 28 13.81 -10.82 13.31
C LEU A 28 15.11 -10.94 12.53
N ASP A 29 15.07 -11.61 11.38
CA ASP A 29 16.22 -11.85 10.51
C ASP A 29 15.80 -11.90 9.03
N ASP A 30 16.76 -12.07 8.14
CA ASP A 30 16.51 -12.15 6.69
C ASP A 30 15.77 -13.44 6.28
N THR A 31 15.81 -14.49 7.11
CA THR A 31 15.03 -15.71 6.86
C THR A 31 13.54 -15.43 7.04
N ASP A 32 13.17 -14.72 8.11
CA ASP A 32 11.79 -14.28 8.34
C ASP A 32 11.30 -13.39 7.20
N ARG A 33 12.13 -12.43 6.76
CA ARG A 33 11.78 -11.54 5.66
C ARG A 33 11.55 -12.28 4.35
N GLN A 34 12.43 -13.23 4.02
CA GLN A 34 12.29 -14.05 2.83
C GLN A 34 11.00 -14.89 2.91
N GLN A 35 10.75 -15.57 4.04
CA GLN A 35 9.54 -16.38 4.22
C GLN A 35 8.25 -15.56 4.13
N LEU A 36 8.25 -14.34 4.66
CA LEU A 36 7.11 -13.44 4.57
C LEU A 36 6.86 -13.01 3.13
N MET A 37 7.90 -12.56 2.42
CA MET A 37 7.76 -12.08 1.05
C MET A 37 7.40 -13.21 0.07
N ASP A 38 7.99 -14.40 0.22
CA ASP A 38 7.63 -15.57 -0.58
C ASP A 38 6.14 -15.89 -0.43
N LEU A 39 5.64 -15.88 0.81
CA LEU A 39 4.23 -16.12 1.09
C LEU A 39 3.34 -15.01 0.52
N VAL A 40 3.76 -13.75 0.58
CA VAL A 40 3.02 -12.64 -0.03
C VAL A 40 2.88 -12.85 -1.53
N PHE A 41 3.97 -13.12 -2.24
CA PHE A 41 3.93 -13.33 -3.69
C PHE A 41 3.18 -14.60 -4.08
N GLU A 42 3.35 -15.69 -3.34
CA GLU A 42 2.62 -16.95 -3.53
C GLU A 42 1.11 -16.72 -3.44
N GLN A 43 0.65 -16.11 -2.34
CA GLN A 43 -0.78 -15.90 -2.10
C GLN A 43 -1.36 -14.81 -3.01
N ALA A 44 -0.58 -13.78 -3.35
CA ALA A 44 -1.01 -12.78 -4.33
C ALA A 44 -1.27 -13.44 -5.70
N ARG A 45 -0.34 -14.28 -6.17
CA ARG A 45 -0.53 -15.05 -7.41
C ARG A 45 -1.75 -15.97 -7.34
N ALA A 46 -1.90 -16.72 -6.24
CA ALA A 46 -3.01 -17.66 -6.05
C ALA A 46 -4.39 -16.98 -6.04
N HIS A 47 -4.45 -15.69 -5.73
CA HIS A 47 -5.70 -14.92 -5.66
C HIS A 47 -5.82 -13.84 -6.73
N GLY A 48 -4.99 -13.89 -7.79
CA GLY A 48 -5.06 -12.96 -8.90
C GLY A 48 -4.77 -11.50 -8.51
N VAL A 49 -3.76 -11.29 -7.66
CA VAL A 49 -3.33 -9.97 -7.20
C VAL A 49 -1.96 -9.65 -7.78
N ALA A 50 -1.89 -8.58 -8.54
CA ALA A 50 -0.64 -8.03 -9.03
C ALA A 50 0.05 -7.24 -7.91
N VAL A 51 1.36 -7.45 -7.71
CA VAL A 51 2.18 -6.69 -6.76
C VAL A 51 3.02 -5.70 -7.55
N HIS A 52 2.79 -4.41 -7.33
CA HIS A 52 3.44 -3.32 -8.07
C HIS A 52 4.64 -2.76 -7.34
N ALA A 53 4.55 -2.57 -6.02
CA ALA A 53 5.65 -2.08 -5.19
C ALA A 53 5.51 -2.58 -3.76
N TRP A 54 6.63 -2.68 -3.02
CA TRP A 54 6.62 -3.10 -1.63
C TRP A 54 7.85 -2.57 -0.87
N ALA A 55 7.71 -2.46 0.44
CA ALA A 55 8.82 -2.27 1.38
C ALA A 55 8.49 -2.98 2.69
N LEU A 56 9.43 -3.80 3.17
CA LEU A 56 9.29 -4.58 4.39
C LEU A 56 10.22 -4.04 5.46
N MET A 57 9.66 -3.43 6.50
CA MET A 57 10.36 -2.94 7.69
C MET A 57 10.25 -4.00 8.78
N ASP A 58 11.03 -3.83 9.86
CA ASP A 58 11.06 -4.80 10.96
C ASP A 58 9.71 -5.04 11.60
N ASN A 59 8.85 -4.02 11.68
CA ASN A 59 7.57 -4.07 12.37
C ASN A 59 6.35 -3.88 11.47
N HIS A 60 6.54 -3.67 10.16
CA HIS A 60 5.41 -3.52 9.23
C HIS A 60 5.81 -3.72 7.77
N LEU A 61 4.81 -4.05 6.95
CA LEU A 61 4.92 -4.28 5.51
C LEU A 61 4.02 -3.30 4.78
N HIS A 62 4.57 -2.64 3.75
CA HIS A 62 3.84 -1.83 2.78
C HIS A 62 3.75 -2.59 1.45
N LEU A 63 2.57 -2.62 0.83
CA LEU A 63 2.33 -3.23 -0.49
C LEU A 63 1.48 -2.29 -1.35
N LEU A 64 1.77 -2.21 -2.64
CA LEU A 64 0.89 -1.63 -3.66
C LEU A 64 0.39 -2.74 -4.56
N LEU A 65 -0.92 -2.98 -4.53
CA LEU A 65 -1.55 -4.17 -5.09
C LEU A 65 -2.70 -3.82 -6.03
N THR A 66 -2.88 -4.55 -7.12
CA THR A 66 -4.09 -4.48 -7.95
C THR A 66 -4.71 -5.86 -8.07
N PRO A 67 -5.88 -6.10 -7.47
CA PRO A 67 -6.55 -7.39 -7.57
C PRO A 67 -7.41 -7.48 -8.83
N THR A 68 -7.53 -8.68 -9.40
CA THR A 68 -8.50 -8.95 -10.49
C THR A 68 -9.93 -9.13 -9.99
N THR A 69 -10.13 -9.30 -8.69
CA THR A 69 -11.43 -9.52 -8.04
C THR A 69 -11.54 -8.71 -6.76
N ALA A 70 -12.78 -8.40 -6.33
CA ALA A 70 -13.01 -7.64 -5.09
C ALA A 70 -12.51 -8.38 -3.83
N ASP A 71 -12.38 -9.71 -3.87
CA ASP A 71 -11.90 -10.50 -2.73
C ASP A 71 -10.39 -10.83 -2.77
N GLY A 72 -9.69 -10.45 -3.85
CA GLY A 72 -8.28 -10.83 -4.05
C GLY A 72 -7.35 -10.36 -2.94
N VAL A 73 -7.36 -9.06 -2.62
CA VAL A 73 -6.55 -8.50 -1.51
C VAL A 73 -6.99 -9.08 -0.15
N PRO A 74 -8.28 -9.11 0.22
CA PRO A 74 -8.75 -9.80 1.43
C PRO A 74 -8.24 -11.23 1.60
N ARG A 75 -8.38 -12.07 0.57
CA ARG A 75 -7.95 -13.47 0.60
C ARG A 75 -6.43 -13.60 0.73
N THR A 76 -5.68 -12.82 -0.06
CA THR A 76 -4.21 -12.76 0.02
C THR A 76 -3.74 -12.45 1.44
N MET A 77 -4.22 -11.35 2.01
CA MET A 77 -3.76 -10.91 3.34
C MET A 77 -4.21 -11.85 4.45
N GLN A 78 -5.38 -12.48 4.31
CA GLN A 78 -5.86 -13.49 5.26
C GLN A 78 -4.97 -14.75 5.23
N ALA A 79 -4.64 -15.24 4.04
CA ALA A 79 -3.80 -16.42 3.87
C ALA A 79 -2.37 -16.17 4.38
N VAL A 80 -1.78 -15.02 4.00
CA VAL A 80 -0.46 -14.57 4.50
C VAL A 80 -0.49 -14.49 6.02
N GLY A 81 -1.49 -13.80 6.58
CA GLY A 81 -1.59 -13.59 8.02
C GLY A 81 -1.71 -14.90 8.81
N ARG A 82 -2.48 -15.87 8.31
CA ARG A 82 -2.65 -17.18 8.94
C ARG A 82 -1.37 -18.03 8.88
N ALA A 83 -0.77 -18.15 7.69
CA ALA A 83 0.38 -19.03 7.50
C ALA A 83 1.65 -18.46 8.14
N TYR A 84 1.89 -17.15 8.00
CA TYR A 84 3.11 -16.54 8.53
C TYR A 84 3.16 -16.49 10.05
N VAL A 85 2.05 -16.14 10.73
CA VAL A 85 1.99 -16.13 12.20
C VAL A 85 2.38 -17.49 12.77
N ARG A 86 1.87 -18.58 12.18
CA ARG A 86 2.23 -19.94 12.60
C ARG A 86 3.73 -20.21 12.40
N ARG A 87 4.30 -19.86 11.23
CA ARG A 87 5.72 -20.05 10.93
C ARG A 87 6.62 -19.27 11.90
N PHE A 88 6.32 -17.98 12.09
CA PHE A 88 7.05 -17.09 12.98
C PHE A 88 6.98 -17.55 14.44
N ASN A 89 5.79 -17.91 14.92
CA ASN A 89 5.60 -18.40 16.29
C ASN A 89 6.37 -19.70 16.53
N ASN A 90 6.31 -20.65 15.60
CA ASN A 90 7.04 -21.90 15.72
C ASN A 90 8.56 -21.70 15.70
N ARG A 91 9.08 -20.84 14.81
CA ARG A 91 10.52 -20.57 14.68
C ARG A 91 11.10 -19.90 15.92
N HIS A 92 10.33 -19.01 16.55
CA HIS A 92 10.81 -18.16 17.65
C HIS A 92 10.25 -18.56 19.03
N GLY A 93 9.60 -19.72 19.14
CA GLY A 93 9.02 -20.19 20.42
C GLY A 93 7.95 -19.26 20.99
N ARG A 94 7.22 -18.54 20.13
CA ARG A 94 6.19 -17.56 20.53
C ARG A 94 4.79 -18.15 20.41
N SER A 95 3.82 -17.47 21.02
CA SER A 95 2.40 -17.75 20.87
C SER A 95 1.59 -16.46 20.70
N GLY A 96 0.32 -16.58 20.31
CA GLY A 96 -0.58 -15.44 20.13
C GLY A 96 -0.48 -14.75 18.76
N THR A 97 -1.03 -13.53 18.69
CA THR A 97 -1.06 -12.74 17.44
C THR A 97 0.26 -12.03 17.18
N LEU A 98 0.70 -12.02 15.92
CA LEU A 98 1.80 -11.18 15.46
C LEU A 98 1.32 -9.78 15.07
N TRP A 99 0.09 -9.69 14.55
CA TRP A 99 -0.44 -8.53 13.84
C TRP A 99 -1.29 -7.62 14.73
N ASP A 100 -1.24 -6.32 14.46
CA ASP A 100 -2.11 -5.29 15.06
C ASP A 100 -3.51 -5.29 14.40
N GLY A 101 -4.21 -6.42 14.58
CA GLY A 101 -5.50 -6.66 13.96
C GLY A 101 -5.42 -6.79 12.44
N ARG A 102 -6.35 -6.12 11.75
CA ARG A 102 -6.53 -6.27 10.30
C ARG A 102 -5.64 -5.28 9.55
N TYR A 103 -5.12 -5.67 8.38
CA TYR A 103 -4.41 -4.75 7.48
C TYR A 103 -5.22 -3.47 7.20
N LYS A 104 -4.50 -2.37 6.96
CA LYS A 104 -5.04 -1.11 6.47
C LYS A 104 -4.95 -1.08 4.95
N SER A 105 -5.89 -0.42 4.29
CA SER A 105 -5.94 -0.34 2.82
C SER A 105 -6.62 0.94 2.38
N THR A 106 -6.03 1.61 1.39
CA THR A 106 -6.64 2.71 0.63
C THR A 106 -6.73 2.32 -0.84
N LEU A 107 -7.76 2.82 -1.53
CA LEU A 107 -7.84 2.78 -2.98
C LEU A 107 -7.03 3.96 -3.53
N VAL A 108 -6.18 3.73 -4.52
CA VAL A 108 -5.31 4.74 -5.12
C VAL A 108 -5.75 4.98 -6.55
N GLN A 109 -6.09 6.24 -6.88
CA GLN A 109 -6.27 6.66 -8.27
C GLN A 109 -4.96 6.46 -9.02
N GLU A 110 -5.00 5.73 -10.13
CA GLU A 110 -3.79 5.32 -10.82
C GLU A 110 -3.06 6.51 -11.43
N GLU A 111 -3.82 7.34 -12.14
CA GLU A 111 -3.33 8.58 -12.74
C GLU A 111 -3.01 9.61 -11.65
N GLY A 112 -1.83 10.21 -11.73
CA GLY A 112 -1.36 11.22 -10.77
C GLY A 112 -0.84 10.66 -9.43
N TYR A 113 -1.47 9.65 -8.84
CA TYR A 113 -1.16 9.21 -7.46
C TYR A 113 -0.38 7.90 -7.37
N LEU A 114 -0.44 6.99 -8.36
CA LEU A 114 0.22 5.68 -8.26
C LEU A 114 1.74 5.78 -8.09
N LEU A 115 2.41 6.53 -8.96
CA LEU A 115 3.88 6.67 -8.90
C LEU A 115 4.33 7.37 -7.63
N ALA A 116 3.54 8.32 -7.13
CA ALA A 116 3.79 8.95 -5.84
C ALA A 116 3.65 7.94 -4.69
N CYS A 117 2.65 7.05 -4.76
CA CYS A 117 2.47 5.98 -3.80
C CYS A 117 3.61 4.94 -3.85
N MET A 118 4.08 4.56 -5.04
CA MET A 118 5.26 3.69 -5.21
C MET A 118 6.49 4.30 -4.55
N ALA A 119 6.81 5.56 -4.89
CA ALA A 119 7.92 6.29 -4.28
C ALA A 119 7.76 6.43 -2.76
N HIS A 120 6.54 6.66 -2.26
CA HIS A 120 6.28 6.77 -0.83
C HIS A 120 6.60 5.49 -0.07
N ILE A 121 6.25 4.34 -0.65
CA ILE A 121 6.55 3.02 -0.11
C ILE A 121 8.06 2.78 -0.10
N GLU A 122 8.73 3.03 -1.22
CA GLU A 122 10.15 2.73 -1.41
C GLU A 122 11.11 3.69 -0.70
N LEU A 123 10.68 4.94 -0.46
CA LEU A 123 11.41 5.92 0.36
C LEU A 123 11.14 5.76 1.86
N HIS A 124 10.28 4.82 2.27
CA HIS A 124 9.98 4.59 3.68
C HIS A 124 11.22 4.24 4.52
N PRO A 125 12.13 3.35 4.08
CA PRO A 125 13.35 3.04 4.83
C PRO A 125 14.24 4.25 5.08
N VAL A 126 14.34 5.17 4.11
CA VAL A 126 15.08 6.43 4.25
C VAL A 126 14.41 7.35 5.25
N ARG A 127 13.09 7.48 5.18
CA ARG A 127 12.30 8.31 6.10
C ARG A 127 12.36 7.84 7.56
N GLU A 128 12.48 6.54 7.80
CA GLU A 128 12.66 5.97 9.14
C GLU A 128 14.14 5.97 9.58
N GLY A 129 15.06 6.48 8.75
CA GLY A 129 16.48 6.59 9.07
C GLY A 129 17.26 5.27 9.03
N LEU A 130 16.71 4.23 8.38
CA LEU A 130 17.36 2.91 8.28
C LEU A 130 18.53 2.93 7.29
N VAL A 131 18.42 3.74 6.24
CA VAL A 131 19.43 3.91 5.18
C VAL A 131 19.43 5.36 4.70
N SER A 132 20.56 5.82 4.14
CA SER A 132 20.64 7.17 3.54
C SER A 132 20.09 7.23 2.11
N ASP A 133 20.11 6.11 1.40
CA ASP A 133 19.67 6.00 0.02
C ASP A 133 18.72 4.80 -0.12
N PRO A 134 17.58 4.92 -0.82
CA PRO A 134 16.65 3.79 -0.98
C PRO A 134 17.28 2.60 -1.71
N ARG A 135 18.36 2.82 -2.48
CA ARG A 135 19.15 1.76 -3.12
C ARG A 135 19.86 0.87 -2.10
N ASP A 136 20.10 1.33 -0.88
CA ASP A 136 20.82 0.54 0.13
C ASP A 136 19.88 -0.41 0.89
N TYR A 137 18.56 -0.25 0.74
CA TYR A 137 17.58 -1.10 1.42
C TYR A 137 17.15 -2.30 0.57
N ALA A 138 17.70 -3.48 0.88
CA ALA A 138 17.48 -4.71 0.11
C ALA A 138 16.02 -5.22 0.16
N TRP A 139 15.28 -4.87 1.22
CA TRP A 139 13.92 -5.34 1.47
C TRP A 139 12.86 -4.36 0.95
N SER A 140 13.04 -3.92 -0.28
CA SER A 140 12.06 -3.13 -1.04
C SER A 140 12.08 -3.48 -2.53
N SER A 141 11.03 -3.08 -3.24
CA SER A 141 10.97 -3.15 -4.70
C SER A 141 11.82 -2.10 -5.42
N HIS A 142 12.47 -1.17 -4.70
CA HIS A 142 13.09 0.01 -5.31
C HIS A 142 14.11 -0.35 -6.38
N ARG A 143 15.05 -1.26 -6.05
CA ARG A 143 16.08 -1.74 -6.97
C ARG A 143 15.50 -2.34 -8.26
N HIS A 144 14.28 -2.86 -8.22
CA HIS A 144 13.60 -3.33 -9.43
C HIS A 144 13.18 -2.19 -10.35
N HIS A 145 12.54 -1.17 -9.80
CA HIS A 145 12.03 -0.05 -10.59
C HIS A 145 13.09 0.91 -11.11
N ILE A 146 14.34 0.77 -10.67
CA ILE A 146 15.48 1.53 -11.21
C ILE A 146 16.48 0.65 -11.98
N GLY A 147 16.10 -0.59 -12.33
CA GLY A 147 16.91 -1.46 -13.18
C GLY A 147 18.14 -2.12 -12.52
N GLN A 148 18.31 -1.97 -11.21
CA GLN A 148 19.43 -2.55 -10.47
C GLN A 148 19.22 -4.03 -10.09
N ARG A 149 17.97 -4.50 -10.11
CA ARG A 149 17.60 -5.90 -9.84
C ARG A 149 16.41 -6.30 -10.70
N VAL A 150 16.37 -7.52 -11.19
CA VAL A 150 15.16 -8.06 -11.82
C VAL A 150 14.41 -8.92 -10.80
N ASP A 151 13.21 -8.50 -10.40
CA ASP A 151 12.28 -9.33 -9.63
C ASP A 151 11.12 -9.74 -10.53
N ARG A 152 11.09 -11.03 -10.89
CA ARG A 152 10.07 -11.59 -11.78
C ARG A 152 8.71 -11.77 -11.11
N GLN A 153 8.63 -11.58 -9.79
CA GLN A 153 7.39 -11.70 -9.04
C GLN A 153 6.62 -10.39 -8.98
N LEU A 154 7.28 -9.27 -9.26
CA LEU A 154 6.64 -7.97 -9.45
C LEU A 154 5.94 -7.90 -10.81
N THR A 155 4.79 -7.25 -10.81
CA THR A 155 4.06 -6.90 -12.02
C THR A 155 4.15 -5.38 -12.17
N PRO A 156 4.98 -4.83 -13.07
CA PRO A 156 5.05 -3.38 -13.20
C PRO A 156 3.72 -2.82 -13.72
N HIS A 157 3.21 -1.77 -13.08
CA HIS A 157 1.89 -1.19 -13.40
C HIS A 157 1.92 -0.44 -14.75
N PRO A 158 0.81 -0.36 -15.53
CA PRO A 158 0.75 0.41 -16.77
C PRO A 158 1.25 1.86 -16.68
N VAL A 159 0.95 2.57 -15.58
CA VAL A 159 1.46 3.94 -15.33
C VAL A 159 2.99 3.98 -15.18
N TYR A 160 3.62 2.96 -14.59
CA TYR A 160 5.07 2.83 -14.59
C TYR A 160 5.59 2.49 -16.01
N TRP A 161 4.88 1.63 -16.75
CA TRP A 161 5.18 1.38 -18.17
C TRP A 161 5.05 2.63 -19.05
N ALA A 162 4.22 3.59 -18.69
CA ALA A 162 4.08 4.83 -19.45
C ALA A 162 5.26 5.81 -19.26
N LEU A 163 6.17 5.58 -18.29
CA LEU A 163 7.30 6.48 -18.02
C LEU A 163 8.37 6.51 -19.12
N GLY A 164 8.39 5.53 -20.01
CA GLY A 164 9.38 5.49 -21.09
C GLY A 164 9.16 4.34 -22.07
N ASN A 165 9.60 4.55 -23.31
CA ASN A 165 9.46 3.56 -24.39
C ASN A 165 10.51 2.43 -24.32
N THR A 166 11.57 2.61 -23.53
CA THR A 166 12.60 1.58 -23.27
C THR A 166 12.69 1.29 -21.76
N PRO A 167 13.16 0.10 -21.35
CA PRO A 167 13.43 -0.20 -19.94
C PRO A 167 14.33 0.87 -19.27
N PHE A 168 15.43 1.23 -19.92
CA PHE A 168 16.37 2.24 -19.41
C PHE A 168 15.72 3.61 -19.20
N ALA A 169 14.96 4.10 -20.17
CA ALA A 169 14.29 5.41 -20.05
C ALA A 169 13.27 5.43 -18.91
N ARG A 170 12.55 4.33 -18.74
CA ARG A 170 11.55 4.13 -17.68
C ARG A 170 12.18 4.09 -16.29
N GLU A 171 13.23 3.29 -16.14
CA GLU A 171 14.00 3.13 -14.90
C GLU A 171 14.67 4.44 -14.48
N ALA A 172 15.25 5.16 -15.45
CA ALA A 172 15.81 6.49 -15.22
C ALA A 172 14.75 7.51 -14.79
N ALA A 173 13.62 7.58 -15.52
CA ALA A 173 12.52 8.50 -15.19
C ALA A 173 11.92 8.22 -13.80
N TYR A 174 11.79 6.95 -13.43
CA TYR A 174 11.36 6.57 -12.09
C TYR A 174 12.41 6.92 -11.03
N GLY A 175 13.69 6.65 -11.30
CA GLY A 175 14.80 7.02 -10.42
C GLY A 175 14.86 8.52 -10.14
N GLU A 176 14.69 9.38 -11.15
CA GLU A 176 14.61 10.83 -10.97
C GLU A 176 13.42 11.23 -10.10
N ARG A 177 12.26 10.60 -10.30
CA ARG A 177 11.07 10.85 -9.47
C ARG A 177 11.31 10.49 -8.00
N VAL A 178 11.95 9.36 -7.73
CA VAL A 178 12.29 8.95 -6.36
C VAL A 178 13.32 9.91 -5.75
N ARG A 179 14.33 10.35 -6.52
CA ARG A 179 15.34 11.31 -6.06
C ARG A 179 14.75 12.68 -5.76
N ALA A 180 13.82 13.16 -6.58
CA ALA A 180 13.08 14.39 -6.33
C ALA A 180 12.25 14.32 -5.03
N GLY A 181 11.93 13.10 -4.58
CA GLY A 181 11.17 12.85 -3.37
C GLY A 181 9.70 13.22 -3.49
N LEU A 182 9.02 13.25 -2.35
CA LEU A 182 7.62 13.63 -2.24
C LEU A 182 7.50 14.88 -1.37
N SER A 183 6.58 15.77 -1.74
CA SER A 183 6.25 16.89 -0.87
C SER A 183 5.68 16.37 0.46
N ALA A 184 5.84 17.15 1.53
CA ALA A 184 5.29 16.79 2.83
C ALA A 184 3.75 16.63 2.79
N GLU A 185 3.08 17.34 1.88
CA GLU A 185 1.64 17.20 1.65
C GLU A 185 1.30 15.84 1.01
N GLN A 186 1.99 15.45 -0.06
CA GLN A 186 1.79 14.14 -0.69
C GLN A 186 2.03 13.00 0.30
N GLN A 187 3.10 13.09 1.10
CA GLN A 187 3.40 12.08 2.11
C GLN A 187 2.29 11.97 3.16
N ARG A 188 1.78 13.11 3.66
CA ARG A 188 0.67 13.14 4.61
C ARG A 188 -0.62 12.61 4.00
N ALA A 189 -0.94 12.98 2.76
CA ALA A 189 -2.14 12.52 2.07
C ALA A 189 -2.14 11.00 1.90
N ILE A 190 -1.02 10.42 1.43
CA ILE A 190 -0.88 8.97 1.28
C ILE A 190 -1.00 8.27 2.64
N ALA A 191 -0.25 8.73 3.65
CA ALA A 191 -0.27 8.11 4.97
C ALA A 191 -1.65 8.17 5.65
N ASP A 192 -2.32 9.34 5.61
CA ASP A 192 -3.64 9.54 6.20
C ASP A 192 -4.71 8.70 5.51
N ALA A 193 -4.71 8.68 4.17
CA ALA A 193 -5.62 7.88 3.38
C ALA A 193 -5.49 6.39 3.72
N THR A 194 -4.26 5.87 3.78
CA THR A 194 -4.02 4.44 4.06
C THR A 194 -4.39 4.07 5.48
N LEU A 195 -3.99 4.85 6.49
CA LEU A 195 -4.24 4.52 7.91
C LEU A 195 -5.73 4.51 8.27
N HIS A 196 -6.51 5.39 7.65
CA HIS A 196 -7.95 5.50 7.88
C HIS A 196 -8.81 4.77 6.83
N GLY A 197 -8.17 4.33 5.74
CA GLY A 197 -8.81 3.64 4.62
C GLY A 197 -9.74 4.51 3.79
N TRP A 198 -9.40 5.78 3.61
CA TRP A 198 -10.03 6.69 2.63
C TRP A 198 -9.45 6.46 1.24
N ALA A 199 -10.16 6.84 0.19
CA ALA A 199 -9.60 6.85 -1.16
C ALA A 199 -8.56 7.96 -1.31
N LEU A 200 -7.47 7.67 -2.00
CA LEU A 200 -6.43 8.60 -2.39
C LEU A 200 -6.62 8.95 -3.88
N GLY A 201 -7.07 10.17 -4.15
CA GLY A 201 -7.28 10.66 -5.50
C GLY A 201 -7.85 12.08 -5.49
N ASP A 202 -8.10 12.62 -6.67
CA ASP A 202 -8.75 13.91 -6.84
C ASP A 202 -10.24 13.87 -6.42
N ALA A 203 -10.86 15.05 -6.37
CA ALA A 203 -12.25 15.17 -5.95
C ALA A 203 -13.23 14.43 -6.89
N ALA A 204 -12.94 14.39 -8.20
CA ALA A 204 -13.80 13.74 -9.18
C ALA A 204 -13.77 12.22 -9.01
N PHE A 205 -12.57 11.65 -8.82
CA PHE A 205 -12.37 10.24 -8.50
C PHE A 205 -13.10 9.84 -7.23
N VAL A 206 -12.92 10.59 -6.15
CA VAL A 206 -13.56 10.32 -4.85
C VAL A 206 -15.09 10.38 -4.97
N GLN A 207 -15.63 11.37 -5.69
CA GLN A 207 -17.07 11.48 -5.92
C GLN A 207 -17.61 10.33 -6.77
N ALA A 208 -16.91 9.96 -7.85
CA ALA A 208 -17.29 8.84 -8.71
C ALA A 208 -17.29 7.52 -7.92
N LEU A 209 -16.28 7.29 -7.10
CA LEU A 209 -16.18 6.11 -6.25
C LEU A 209 -17.31 6.05 -5.21
N GLN A 210 -17.67 7.19 -4.61
CA GLN A 210 -18.75 7.26 -3.63
C GLN A 210 -20.10 6.87 -4.22
N LYS A 211 -20.36 7.16 -5.50
CA LYS A 211 -21.62 6.79 -6.19
C LYS A 211 -21.80 5.29 -6.35
N HIS A 212 -20.69 4.55 -6.43
CA HIS A 212 -20.68 3.10 -6.66
C HIS A 212 -20.33 2.30 -5.40
N THR A 213 -20.21 2.98 -4.26
CA THR A 213 -19.77 2.37 -3.00
C THR A 213 -20.67 2.83 -1.86
N GLU A 214 -21.33 1.89 -1.18
CA GLU A 214 -22.14 2.19 0.02
C GLU A 214 -21.28 2.71 1.18
N ARG A 215 -20.04 2.21 1.28
CA ARG A 215 -19.06 2.69 2.25
C ARG A 215 -18.63 4.12 1.90
N ARG A 216 -18.55 4.96 2.94
CA ARG A 216 -17.95 6.30 2.82
C ARG A 216 -16.48 6.20 2.42
N VAL A 217 -16.10 6.90 1.35
CA VAL A 217 -14.74 6.82 0.78
C VAL A 217 -13.85 8.02 1.11
N ALA A 218 -14.41 9.08 1.70
CA ALA A 218 -13.69 10.25 2.17
C ALA A 218 -14.03 10.60 3.63
N ARG A 219 -13.26 11.50 4.22
CA ARG A 219 -13.56 12.05 5.55
C ARG A 219 -14.69 13.08 5.43
N SER A 220 -15.67 13.06 6.35
CA SER A 220 -16.63 14.16 6.45
C SER A 220 -15.93 15.43 6.97
N PRO A 221 -16.28 16.63 6.47
CA PRO A 221 -15.83 17.88 7.06
C PRO A 221 -16.14 17.89 8.57
N ARG A 222 -15.18 18.33 9.39
CA ARG A 222 -15.42 18.53 10.83
C ARG A 222 -16.20 19.84 11.00
N GLY A 223 -17.45 19.77 11.46
CA GLY A 223 -18.28 20.94 11.78
C GLY A 223 -19.78 20.64 11.72
N ARG A 224 -20.58 21.41 12.45
CA ARG A 224 -22.06 21.38 12.34
C ARG A 224 -22.44 21.78 10.91
N PRO A 225 -23.37 21.05 10.24
CA PRO A 225 -23.86 21.49 8.93
C PRO A 225 -24.37 22.93 9.05
N PRO A 226 -24.05 23.82 8.09
CA PRO A 226 -24.55 25.19 8.12
C PRO A 226 -26.08 25.16 8.25
N MET A 227 -26.61 25.99 9.14
CA MET A 227 -28.06 26.12 9.30
C MET A 227 -28.65 26.49 7.92
N PRO A 228 -29.71 25.81 7.45
CA PRO A 228 -30.39 26.24 6.25
C PRO A 228 -30.86 27.67 6.48
N VAL A 229 -30.37 28.59 5.66
CA VAL A 229 -30.89 29.96 5.59
C VAL A 229 -32.35 29.82 5.22
N ARG A 230 -33.25 30.24 6.11
CA ARG A 230 -34.67 30.37 5.78
C ARG A 230 -34.72 31.35 4.60
N ALA A 231 -35.27 30.90 3.48
CA ALA A 231 -35.67 31.82 2.44
C ALA A 231 -36.74 32.73 3.06
N ASP A 232 -36.44 34.02 3.15
CA ASP A 232 -37.47 35.02 3.39
C ASP A 232 -38.37 35.01 2.15
N GLU A 233 -39.60 34.52 2.31
CA GLU A 233 -40.67 34.70 1.34
C GLU A 233 -41.11 36.17 1.38
N PRO A 234 -41.46 36.75 0.21
CA PRO A 234 -41.75 38.19 0.05
C PRO A 234 -43.05 38.64 0.74
#